data_AF-A0A081NUU7-F1
#
_entry.id   AF-A0A081NUU7-F1
#
_cell.length_a   1.000
_cell.length_b   1.000
_cell.length_c   1.000
_cell.angle_alpha   90.00
_cell.angle_beta   90.00
_cell.angle_gamma   90.00
#
_symmetry.space_group_name_H-M   'P 1'
#
loop_
_entity.id
_entity.type
_entity.pdbx_description
1 polymer ?
#
loop_
_entity_poly.entity_id
_entity_poly.type
_entity_poly.pdbx_seq_one_letter_code
_entity_poly.pdbx_strand_id
1 'polypeptide(L)'
;MTIHNKQRYRFSEAPIWNIQREYYEQEGLKAWNNDQVPQYITCNPMIAAAYAEMIFGFLQDRANKEDSSEPVLIVELGAGAGRFAFHVLHELCQLIDYAGITLPSFRYIMTDLAMNNVLAWKGHPALQAFIAKGILDFARFDAVHDTVLNLIVSDATISKGDLKQPIVIVANYFFDSIPQELLYVAEGKIYEADVFIEYPKLKDSLKPSELLDQISLHYKHRRAPEYEQETYPYRDVIALYQEQLEDSHILFPVAGLTCLERLNQMSQEGLLLITADKGDHFLENWKFAEPPELILHGSFSLTANYHAIQQVMEQNGALALFPPHHYKNINIGCIINMDTPMDYIQTRLAYRRFIERFGPDEFFSLKEWVDLNLDSMELQQILSFWRLGGYDAEFFIQSTKQVSSLLLDANDQEKQDIFRGIQLMWSSYYVMEQRYDIALEAGLLLFEMEMYGDSKRFLEISIYEDQEKIVSTVYYCLAICCFELELEEDALNYTRMLLKHEPDHEEALALLHTFEQE
;
A
#
# COMPACT_ATOMS: atom_id res chain seq x y z
N MET A 1 -2.85 42.33 -24.82
CA MET A 1 -1.97 41.22 -25.20
C MET A 1 -1.64 40.45 -23.94
N THR A 2 -2.37 39.36 -23.67
CA THR A 2 -2.05 38.44 -22.59
C THR A 2 -0.88 37.59 -23.07
N ILE A 3 0.30 37.77 -22.47
CA ILE A 3 1.45 36.91 -22.71
C ILE A 3 1.13 35.58 -22.02
N HIS A 4 0.56 34.63 -22.77
CA HIS A 4 0.50 33.24 -22.31
C HIS A 4 1.93 32.70 -22.38
N ASN A 5 2.53 32.46 -21.23
CA ASN A 5 3.89 31.93 -21.12
C ASN A 5 3.86 30.43 -21.49
N LYS A 6 3.68 30.13 -22.78
CA LYS A 6 3.65 28.75 -23.30
C LYS A 6 5.09 28.26 -23.43
N GLN A 7 5.54 27.50 -22.45
CA GLN A 7 6.86 26.85 -22.48
C GLN A 7 6.67 25.40 -22.92
N ARG A 8 7.54 24.95 -23.84
CA ARG A 8 7.58 23.59 -24.40
C ARG A 8 8.58 22.77 -23.61
N TYR A 9 8.19 21.56 -23.24
CA TYR A 9 9.03 20.60 -22.52
C TYR A 9 8.92 19.22 -23.18
N ARG A 10 9.96 18.39 -23.06
CA ARG A 10 9.79 16.94 -23.23
C ARG A 10 8.89 16.45 -22.10
N PHE A 11 7.99 15.50 -22.36
CA PHE A 11 7.00 15.08 -21.35
C PHE A 11 7.66 14.57 -20.05
N SER A 12 8.72 13.77 -20.14
CA SER A 12 9.46 13.26 -18.96
C SER A 12 10.24 14.35 -18.18
N GLU A 13 10.48 15.51 -18.79
CA GLU A 13 11.21 16.65 -18.20
C GLU A 13 10.26 17.80 -17.82
N ALA A 14 8.96 17.60 -17.99
CA ALA A 14 7.96 18.63 -17.78
C ALA A 14 7.85 19.00 -16.28
N PRO A 15 7.65 20.29 -15.94
CA PRO A 15 7.50 20.74 -14.57
C PRO A 15 6.43 20.03 -13.73
N ILE A 16 5.45 19.37 -14.35
CA ILE A 16 4.43 18.58 -13.65
C ILE A 16 5.04 17.55 -12.69
N TRP A 17 6.16 16.92 -13.07
CA TRP A 17 6.86 15.94 -12.23
C TRP A 17 7.48 16.56 -10.98
N ASN A 18 7.97 17.80 -11.09
CA ASN A 18 8.49 18.54 -9.94
C ASN A 18 7.35 19.03 -9.03
N ILE A 19 6.21 19.45 -9.61
CA ILE A 19 5.04 19.84 -8.82
C ILE A 19 4.50 18.65 -8.02
N GLN A 20 4.45 17.46 -8.61
CA GLN A 20 4.10 16.22 -7.91
C GLN A 20 5.08 15.89 -6.77
N ARG A 21 6.38 16.01 -7.02
CA ARG A 21 7.41 15.83 -6.00
C ARG A 21 7.22 16.81 -4.82
N GLU A 22 6.99 18.09 -5.12
CA GLU A 22 6.73 19.11 -4.11
C GLU A 22 5.46 18.82 -3.31
N TYR A 23 4.41 18.29 -3.95
CA TYR A 23 3.19 17.85 -3.25
C TYR A 23 3.50 16.81 -2.17
N TYR A 24 4.19 15.71 -2.51
CA TYR A 24 4.51 14.65 -1.55
C TYR A 24 5.48 15.13 -0.46
N GLU A 25 6.46 15.96 -0.79
CA GLU A 25 7.38 16.53 0.20
C GLU A 25 6.67 17.48 1.19
N GLN A 26 5.66 18.22 0.74
CA GLN A 26 4.89 19.16 1.56
C GLN A 26 3.83 18.46 2.43
N GLU A 27 3.04 17.54 1.84
CA GLU A 27 1.95 16.87 2.55
C GLU A 27 2.47 15.74 3.46
N GLY A 28 3.51 15.01 3.05
CA GLY A 28 4.02 13.84 3.77
C GLY A 28 2.90 12.81 4.01
N LEU A 29 2.79 12.28 5.23
CA LEU A 29 1.74 11.30 5.59
C LEU A 29 0.30 11.82 5.38
N LYS A 30 0.11 13.15 5.29
CA LYS A 30 -1.22 13.73 5.06
C LYS A 30 -1.73 13.56 3.64
N ALA A 31 -0.86 13.21 2.69
CA ALA A 31 -1.26 12.92 1.30
C ALA A 31 -2.30 11.79 1.22
N TRP A 32 -2.31 10.89 2.21
CA TRP A 32 -3.23 9.75 2.29
C TRP A 32 -4.46 9.99 3.16
N ASN A 33 -4.64 11.21 3.71
CA ASN A 33 -5.83 11.53 4.48
C ASN A 33 -7.05 11.70 3.58
N ASN A 34 -8.20 11.23 4.06
CA ASN A 34 -9.50 11.26 3.38
C ASN A 34 -9.46 10.67 1.97
N ASP A 35 -8.64 9.64 1.77
CA ASP A 35 -8.40 9.00 0.47
C ASP A 35 -8.02 9.98 -0.64
N GLN A 36 -7.34 11.09 -0.28
CA GLN A 36 -6.85 12.03 -1.29
C GLN A 36 -5.95 11.30 -2.29
N VAL A 37 -4.94 10.56 -1.83
CA VAL A 37 -4.23 9.57 -2.66
C VAL A 37 -4.83 8.18 -2.41
N PRO A 38 -5.42 7.53 -3.43
CA PRO A 38 -5.97 6.17 -3.28
C PRO A 38 -4.90 5.17 -2.84
N GLN A 39 -5.21 4.39 -1.80
CA GLN A 39 -4.24 3.45 -1.21
C GLN A 39 -4.82 2.10 -0.82
N TYR A 40 -6.13 1.98 -0.63
CA TYR A 40 -6.70 0.78 0.01
C TYR A 40 -6.31 -0.52 -0.69
N ILE A 41 -6.48 -0.58 -2.01
CA ILE A 41 -6.26 -1.79 -2.81
C ILE A 41 -4.80 -2.29 -2.75
N THR A 42 -3.85 -1.41 -2.45
CA THR A 42 -2.41 -1.72 -2.32
C THR A 42 -1.92 -1.75 -0.86
N CYS A 43 -2.77 -1.43 0.13
CA CYS A 43 -2.38 -1.25 1.54
C CYS A 43 -3.27 -1.99 2.55
N ASN A 44 -3.86 -3.13 2.17
CA ASN A 44 -4.71 -3.96 3.04
C ASN A 44 -4.04 -5.31 3.40
N PRO A 45 -4.53 -6.04 4.43
CA PRO A 45 -3.96 -7.33 4.83
C PRO A 45 -3.97 -8.39 3.73
N MET A 46 -4.95 -8.38 2.83
CA MET A 46 -5.08 -9.38 1.77
C MET A 46 -3.94 -9.29 0.74
N ILE A 47 -3.62 -8.09 0.23
CA ILE A 47 -2.47 -7.92 -0.68
C ILE A 47 -1.14 -8.16 0.04
N ALA A 48 -1.03 -7.71 1.28
CA ALA A 48 0.17 -7.94 2.09
C ALA A 48 0.43 -9.43 2.31
N ALA A 49 -0.61 -10.24 2.52
CA ALA A 49 -0.48 -11.69 2.65
C ALA A 49 -0.02 -12.35 1.35
N ALA A 50 -0.55 -11.92 0.20
CA ALA A 50 -0.09 -12.39 -1.10
C ALA A 50 1.42 -12.12 -1.31
N TYR A 51 1.90 -10.94 -0.90
CA TYR A 51 3.32 -10.56 -1.00
C TYR A 51 4.17 -11.34 0.01
N ALA A 52 3.71 -11.49 1.25
CA ALA A 52 4.38 -12.27 2.28
C ALA A 52 4.56 -13.72 1.85
N GLU A 53 3.57 -14.34 1.22
CA GLU A 53 3.65 -15.71 0.68
C GLU A 53 4.67 -15.82 -0.47
N MET A 54 4.73 -14.85 -1.38
CA MET A 54 5.74 -14.82 -2.44
C MET A 54 7.16 -14.64 -1.89
N ILE A 55 7.33 -13.75 -0.91
CA ILE A 55 8.62 -13.52 -0.24
C ILE A 55 9.02 -14.75 0.58
N PHE A 56 8.08 -15.35 1.31
CA PHE A 56 8.33 -16.57 2.07
C PHE A 56 8.76 -17.72 1.15
N GLY A 57 8.06 -17.91 0.02
CA GLY A 57 8.47 -18.86 -1.01
C GLY A 57 9.87 -18.55 -1.54
N PHE A 58 10.19 -17.28 -1.77
CA PHE A 58 11.54 -16.87 -2.18
C PHE A 58 12.61 -17.25 -1.14
N LEU A 59 12.35 -17.01 0.15
CA LEU A 59 13.26 -17.41 1.23
C LEU A 59 13.43 -18.93 1.29
N GLN A 60 12.37 -19.71 1.03
CA GLN A 60 12.46 -21.18 0.94
C GLN A 60 13.31 -21.63 -0.25
N ASP A 61 13.15 -21.01 -1.41
CA ASP A 61 13.97 -21.30 -2.60
C ASP A 61 15.44 -20.95 -2.34
N ARG A 62 15.72 -19.85 -1.63
CA ARG A 62 17.09 -19.46 -1.23
C ARG A 62 17.68 -20.38 -0.15
N ALA A 63 16.90 -20.88 0.80
CA ALA A 63 17.39 -21.85 1.78
C ALA A 63 17.94 -23.14 1.12
N ASN A 64 17.46 -23.46 -0.08
CA ASN A 64 17.96 -24.59 -0.88
C ASN A 64 19.22 -24.25 -1.72
N LYS A 65 19.65 -22.98 -1.74
CA LYS A 65 20.73 -22.45 -2.59
C LYS A 65 21.78 -21.72 -1.75
N GLU A 66 22.90 -22.41 -1.50
CA GLU A 66 24.10 -21.96 -0.75
C GLU A 66 23.87 -21.31 0.63
N ASP A 67 24.79 -21.58 1.56
CA ASP A 67 24.70 -21.10 2.94
C ASP A 67 25.37 -19.72 3.05
N SER A 68 24.64 -18.66 2.68
CA SER A 68 25.05 -17.28 2.96
C SER A 68 24.32 -16.76 4.20
N SER A 69 25.11 -16.33 5.19
CA SER A 69 24.61 -15.70 6.42
C SER A 69 24.18 -14.25 6.23
N GLU A 70 24.35 -13.68 5.04
CA GLU A 70 23.87 -12.33 4.73
C GLU A 70 22.34 -12.31 4.65
N PRO A 71 21.65 -11.32 5.24
CA PRO A 71 20.22 -11.21 5.11
C PRO A 71 19.79 -10.89 3.67
N VAL A 72 18.71 -11.52 3.21
CA VAL A 72 18.01 -11.08 2.00
C VAL A 72 17.43 -9.69 2.24
N LEU A 73 17.76 -8.72 1.39
CA LEU A 73 17.22 -7.37 1.48
C LEU A 73 15.93 -7.26 0.68
N ILE A 74 14.89 -6.74 1.32
CA ILE A 74 13.59 -6.44 0.70
C ILE A 74 13.43 -4.92 0.72
N VAL A 75 13.45 -4.27 -0.44
CA VAL A 75 13.38 -2.82 -0.59
C VAL A 75 12.03 -2.44 -1.15
N GLU A 76 11.23 -1.72 -0.37
CA GLU A 76 9.96 -1.15 -0.81
C GLU A 76 10.19 0.27 -1.34
N LEU A 77 9.84 0.49 -2.60
CA LEU A 77 9.92 1.77 -3.28
C LEU A 77 8.62 2.55 -3.09
N GLY A 78 8.70 3.71 -2.44
CA GLY A 78 7.54 4.56 -2.20
C GLY A 78 6.56 3.95 -1.19
N ALA A 79 7.03 3.63 0.02
CA ALA A 79 6.22 2.92 1.03
C ALA A 79 5.04 3.76 1.61
N GLY A 80 4.93 5.02 1.21
CA GLY A 80 3.77 5.88 1.44
C GLY A 80 3.39 6.08 2.91
N ALA A 81 2.22 5.58 3.31
CA ALA A 81 1.81 5.66 4.71
C ALA A 81 2.54 4.66 5.62
N GLY A 82 3.19 3.65 5.05
CA GLY A 82 3.88 2.56 5.77
C GLY A 82 2.99 1.40 6.20
N ARG A 83 1.67 1.49 5.96
CA ARG A 83 0.68 0.47 6.33
C ARG A 83 0.92 -0.86 5.63
N PHE A 84 1.23 -0.83 4.33
CA PHE A 84 1.54 -2.04 3.56
C PHE A 84 2.76 -2.78 4.13
N ALA A 85 3.88 -2.09 4.32
CA ALA A 85 5.11 -2.65 4.90
C ALA A 85 4.84 -3.33 6.25
N PHE A 86 4.06 -2.69 7.12
CA PHE A 86 3.67 -3.26 8.41
C PHE A 86 2.90 -4.58 8.24
N HIS A 87 1.89 -4.62 7.37
CA HIS A 87 1.11 -5.83 7.14
C HIS A 87 1.98 -6.97 6.57
N VAL A 88 2.89 -6.66 5.62
CA VAL A 88 3.82 -7.68 5.07
C VAL A 88 4.77 -8.19 6.14
N LEU A 89 5.36 -7.31 6.94
CA LEU A 89 6.26 -7.70 8.04
C LEU A 89 5.54 -8.58 9.07
N HIS A 90 4.32 -8.21 9.42
CA HIS A 90 3.49 -8.96 10.36
C HIS A 90 3.21 -10.37 9.84
N GLU A 91 2.67 -10.49 8.62
CA GLU A 91 2.30 -11.77 8.02
C GLU A 91 3.54 -12.63 7.73
N LEU A 92 4.61 -12.06 7.17
CA LEU A 92 5.83 -12.80 6.87
C LEU A 92 6.46 -13.37 8.14
N CYS A 93 6.48 -12.62 9.24
CA CYS A 93 6.95 -13.15 10.52
C CYS A 93 6.07 -14.31 11.00
N GLN A 94 4.74 -14.20 10.88
CA GLN A 94 3.83 -15.29 11.26
C GLN A 94 4.05 -16.54 10.41
N LEU A 95 4.22 -16.41 9.09
CA LEU A 95 4.50 -17.54 8.19
C LEU A 95 5.82 -18.23 8.55
N ILE A 96 6.87 -17.45 8.83
CA ILE A 96 8.17 -17.99 9.24
C ILE A 96 8.07 -18.73 10.57
N ASP A 97 7.45 -18.10 11.58
CA ASP A 97 7.26 -18.69 12.91
C ASP A 97 6.40 -19.96 12.84
N TYR A 98 5.33 -19.95 12.04
CA TYR A 98 4.44 -21.09 11.84
C TYR A 98 5.13 -22.26 11.15
N ALA A 99 5.91 -21.97 10.10
CA ALA A 99 6.61 -23.01 9.34
C ALA A 99 7.71 -23.69 10.16
N GLY A 100 8.39 -22.95 11.04
CA GLY A 100 9.40 -23.50 11.95
C GLY A 100 10.60 -24.14 11.23
N ILE A 101 10.90 -23.71 10.01
CA ILE A 101 12.02 -24.17 9.19
C ILE A 101 13.16 -23.16 9.18
N THR A 102 14.39 -23.62 8.94
CA THR A 102 15.53 -22.72 8.78
C THR A 102 15.45 -22.01 7.43
N LEU A 103 15.44 -20.68 7.48
CA LEU A 103 15.44 -19.80 6.32
C LEU A 103 16.59 -18.79 6.47
N PRO A 104 17.10 -18.21 5.36
CA PRO A 104 17.96 -17.05 5.46
C PRO A 104 17.22 -15.93 6.18
N SER A 105 17.93 -15.18 7.03
CA SER A 105 17.39 -13.96 7.61
C SER A 105 17.03 -12.95 6.52
N PHE A 106 16.16 -12.00 6.82
CA PHE A 106 15.83 -10.90 5.91
C PHE A 106 15.91 -9.56 6.63
N ARG A 107 16.02 -8.48 5.85
CA ARG A 107 15.82 -7.12 6.31
C ARG A 107 14.95 -6.37 5.30
N TYR A 108 13.84 -5.84 5.79
CA TYR A 108 12.95 -4.96 5.06
C TYR A 108 13.45 -3.52 5.15
N ILE A 109 13.47 -2.81 4.03
CA ILE A 109 13.91 -1.43 3.90
C ILE A 109 12.77 -0.66 3.27
N MET A 110 12.09 0.16 4.08
CA MET A 110 11.06 1.06 3.55
C MET A 110 11.74 2.31 3.00
N THR A 111 11.41 2.68 1.76
CA THR A 111 11.96 3.88 1.13
C THR A 111 10.88 4.85 0.69
N ASP A 112 11.19 6.13 0.76
CA ASP A 112 10.39 7.21 0.19
C ASP A 112 11.30 8.30 -0.37
N LEU A 113 10.76 9.13 -1.24
CA LEU A 113 11.40 10.36 -1.64
C LEU A 113 11.29 11.43 -0.53
N ALA A 114 10.16 11.49 0.17
CA ALA A 114 9.88 12.45 1.23
C ALA A 114 10.50 12.00 2.56
N MET A 115 11.54 12.70 3.01
CA MET A 115 12.21 12.40 4.30
C MET A 115 11.26 12.50 5.49
N ASN A 116 10.21 13.33 5.41
CA ASN A 116 9.21 13.44 6.46
C ASN A 116 8.47 12.12 6.72
N ASN A 117 8.15 11.34 5.66
CA ASN A 117 7.53 10.02 5.79
C ASN A 117 8.49 9.06 6.50
N VAL A 118 9.75 9.05 6.06
CA VAL A 118 10.82 8.22 6.62
C VAL A 118 11.02 8.46 8.12
N LEU A 119 11.06 9.72 8.54
CA LEU A 119 11.18 10.08 9.96
C LEU A 119 9.92 9.72 10.76
N ALA A 120 8.73 9.84 10.16
CA ALA A 120 7.48 9.47 10.82
C ALA A 120 7.39 7.96 11.06
N TRP A 121 7.72 7.12 10.07
CA TRP A 121 7.75 5.66 10.24
C TRP A 121 8.76 5.22 11.30
N LYS A 122 9.94 5.85 11.33
CA LYS A 122 10.97 5.58 12.36
C LYS A 122 10.44 5.77 13.78
N GLY A 123 9.53 6.73 13.98
CA GLY A 123 8.86 6.98 15.26
C GLY A 123 7.56 6.19 15.49
N HIS A 124 7.08 5.45 14.49
CA HIS A 124 5.76 4.82 14.55
C HIS A 124 5.74 3.64 15.53
N PRO A 125 4.79 3.58 16.50
CA PRO A 125 4.77 2.54 17.53
C PRO A 125 4.71 1.11 16.97
N ALA A 126 3.90 0.88 15.94
CA ALA A 126 3.72 -0.45 15.34
C ALA A 126 4.99 -0.99 14.66
N LEU A 127 5.95 -0.12 14.32
CA LEU A 127 7.20 -0.50 13.64
C LEU A 127 8.36 -0.74 14.62
N GLN A 128 8.25 -0.28 15.87
CA GLN A 128 9.37 -0.32 16.84
C GLN A 128 9.86 -1.73 17.14
N ALA A 129 8.95 -2.71 17.21
CA ALA A 129 9.33 -4.10 17.45
C ALA A 129 10.20 -4.68 16.31
N PHE A 130 9.92 -4.31 15.06
CA PHE A 130 10.68 -4.76 13.89
C PHE A 130 12.05 -4.07 13.80
N ILE A 131 12.11 -2.78 14.13
CA ILE A 131 13.37 -2.03 14.26
C ILE A 131 14.26 -2.67 15.33
N ALA A 132 13.71 -2.94 16.52
CA ALA A 132 14.45 -3.54 17.63
C ALA A 132 14.97 -4.96 17.31
N LYS A 133 14.23 -5.73 16.50
CA LYS A 133 14.67 -7.04 15.98
C LYS A 133 15.74 -6.95 14.89
N GLY A 134 16.00 -5.75 14.34
CA GLY A 134 16.97 -5.54 13.25
C GLY A 134 16.49 -6.00 11.87
N ILE A 135 15.19 -6.27 11.73
CA ILE A 135 14.57 -6.73 10.48
C ILE A 135 13.92 -5.61 9.67
N LEU A 136 13.81 -4.40 10.22
CA LEU A 136 13.30 -3.22 9.54
C LEU A 136 14.32 -2.07 9.61
N ASP A 137 14.58 -1.45 8.47
CA ASP A 137 15.37 -0.23 8.31
C ASP A 137 14.67 0.72 7.32
N PHE A 138 15.22 1.93 7.17
CA PHE A 138 14.63 2.98 6.34
C PHE A 138 15.70 3.67 5.50
N ALA A 139 15.31 4.18 4.34
CA ALA A 139 16.16 5.08 3.55
C ALA A 139 15.30 6.13 2.82
N ARG A 140 15.86 7.33 2.63
CA ARG A 140 15.36 8.20 1.56
C ARG A 140 15.96 7.72 0.25
N PHE A 141 15.14 7.58 -0.79
CA PHE A 141 15.58 7.12 -2.10
C PHE A 141 14.87 7.85 -3.24
N ASP A 142 15.66 8.48 -4.12
CA ASP A 142 15.18 9.08 -5.36
C ASP A 142 15.39 8.11 -6.53
N ALA A 143 14.27 7.54 -7.00
CA ALA A 143 14.20 6.60 -8.11
C ALA A 143 14.85 7.09 -9.42
N VAL A 144 15.00 8.41 -9.59
CA VAL A 144 15.58 8.98 -10.81
C VAL A 144 17.10 9.12 -10.70
N HIS A 145 17.61 9.47 -9.53
CA HIS A 145 19.00 9.93 -9.37
C HIS A 145 19.87 9.06 -8.47
N ASP A 146 19.29 8.43 -7.44
CA ASP A 146 20.08 7.75 -6.43
C ASP A 146 20.64 6.42 -6.96
N THR A 147 21.87 6.13 -6.55
CA THR A 147 22.65 4.95 -6.97
C THR A 147 23.07 4.07 -5.80
N VAL A 148 22.74 4.50 -4.57
CA VAL A 148 23.07 3.84 -3.31
C VAL A 148 21.88 3.94 -2.36
N LEU A 149 21.76 3.02 -1.41
CA LEU A 149 20.81 3.11 -0.30
C LEU A 149 21.58 3.49 0.96
N ASN A 150 21.25 4.64 1.55
CA ASN A 150 21.81 5.06 2.84
C ASN A 150 20.81 4.75 3.96
N LEU A 151 21.09 3.71 4.74
CA LEU A 151 20.21 3.19 5.77
C LEU A 151 20.27 4.02 7.05
N ILE A 152 19.12 4.29 7.65
CA ILE A 152 18.97 5.28 8.73
C ILE A 152 19.10 4.66 10.13
N VAL A 153 18.70 3.40 10.31
CA VAL A 153 18.80 2.71 11.59
C VAL A 153 20.18 2.08 11.73
N SER A 154 20.63 1.35 10.71
CA SER A 154 21.92 0.66 10.74
C SER A 154 23.12 1.53 10.39
N ASP A 155 22.92 2.73 9.84
CA ASP A 155 23.97 3.64 9.35
C ASP A 155 24.88 2.98 8.28
N ALA A 156 24.34 2.00 7.55
CA ALA A 156 25.02 1.32 6.47
C ALA A 156 24.70 1.95 5.11
N THR A 157 25.67 1.91 4.18
CA THR A 157 25.45 2.26 2.78
C THR A 157 25.54 1.01 1.93
N ILE A 158 24.53 0.77 1.10
CA ILE A 158 24.51 -0.32 0.12
C ILE A 158 24.72 0.28 -1.26
N SER A 159 25.76 -0.20 -1.95
CA SER A 159 26.18 0.22 -3.27
C SER A 159 26.24 -0.96 -4.24
N LYS A 160 26.62 -0.66 -5.49
CA LYS A 160 26.80 -1.66 -6.55
C LYS A 160 27.69 -2.82 -6.13
N GLY A 161 27.17 -4.04 -6.23
CA GLY A 161 27.86 -5.30 -5.98
C GLY A 161 28.10 -5.62 -4.50
N ASP A 162 27.53 -4.84 -3.56
CA ASP A 162 27.73 -5.09 -2.13
C ASP A 162 26.97 -6.32 -1.64
N LEU A 163 25.83 -6.67 -2.26
CA LEU A 163 24.99 -7.78 -1.82
C LEU A 163 25.40 -9.09 -2.51
N LYS A 164 25.57 -10.14 -1.71
CA LYS A 164 25.83 -11.53 -2.14
C LYS A 164 24.57 -12.37 -2.20
N GLN A 165 23.47 -11.89 -1.61
CA GLN A 165 22.13 -12.42 -1.82
C GLN A 165 21.39 -11.60 -2.87
N PRO A 166 20.38 -12.17 -3.54
CA PRO A 166 19.52 -11.38 -4.40
C PRO A 166 18.72 -10.35 -3.61
N ILE A 167 18.39 -9.25 -4.28
CA ILE A 167 17.57 -8.17 -3.73
C ILE A 167 16.10 -8.38 -4.13
N VAL A 168 15.18 -8.25 -3.18
CA VAL A 168 13.75 -8.23 -3.44
C VAL A 168 13.30 -6.78 -3.50
N ILE A 169 12.61 -6.38 -4.57
CA ILE A 169 12.04 -5.06 -4.75
C ILE A 169 10.52 -5.17 -4.70
N VAL A 170 9.91 -4.32 -3.88
CA VAL A 170 8.46 -4.11 -3.82
C VAL A 170 8.16 -2.73 -4.40
N ALA A 171 7.25 -2.64 -5.35
CA ALA A 171 6.89 -1.38 -6.01
C ALA A 171 5.38 -1.31 -6.30
N ASN A 172 4.61 -0.71 -5.38
CA ASN A 172 3.16 -0.57 -5.50
C ASN A 172 2.81 0.90 -5.76
N TYR A 173 1.96 1.20 -6.76
CA TYR A 173 1.66 2.57 -7.23
C TYR A 173 2.91 3.43 -7.37
N PHE A 174 3.93 2.83 -7.96
CA PHE A 174 5.25 3.42 -8.06
C PHE A 174 5.56 3.80 -9.51
N PHE A 175 5.37 2.87 -10.44
CA PHE A 175 5.69 3.11 -11.85
C PHE A 175 4.69 4.06 -12.52
N ASP A 176 3.46 4.14 -12.01
CA ASP A 176 2.45 5.11 -12.46
C ASP A 176 2.71 6.56 -12.01
N SER A 177 3.62 6.75 -11.05
CA SER A 177 3.83 8.01 -10.31
C SER A 177 5.23 8.60 -10.48
N ILE A 178 6.07 8.01 -11.35
CA ILE A 178 7.41 8.52 -11.69
C ILE A 178 7.50 8.95 -13.17
N PRO A 179 8.49 9.77 -13.55
CA PRO A 179 8.61 10.25 -14.92
C PRO A 179 8.64 9.14 -15.98
N GLN A 180 7.88 9.34 -17.06
CA GLN A 180 7.83 8.46 -18.22
C GLN A 180 7.99 9.29 -19.50
N GLU A 181 8.59 8.73 -20.54
CA GLU A 181 8.59 9.31 -21.88
C GLU A 181 7.20 9.13 -22.48
N LEU A 182 6.70 10.14 -23.19
CA LEU A 182 5.48 9.99 -23.99
C LEU A 182 5.87 9.85 -25.47
N LEU A 183 5.86 8.63 -25.95
CA LEU A 183 6.12 8.30 -27.34
C LEU A 183 4.81 8.24 -28.13
N TYR A 184 4.88 8.51 -29.42
CA TYR A 184 3.80 8.31 -30.36
C TYR A 184 4.32 7.54 -31.57
N VAL A 185 3.66 6.44 -31.91
CA VAL A 185 4.03 5.58 -33.03
C VAL A 185 3.08 5.86 -34.19
N ALA A 186 3.65 6.25 -35.34
CA ALA A 186 2.88 6.48 -36.57
C ALA A 186 3.75 6.27 -37.80
N GLU A 187 3.17 5.68 -38.85
CA GLU A 187 3.83 5.33 -40.11
C GLU A 187 5.14 4.55 -39.92
N GLY A 188 5.16 3.62 -38.95
CA GLY A 188 6.36 2.84 -38.59
C GLY A 188 7.52 3.67 -38.03
N LYS A 189 7.25 4.88 -37.51
CA LYS A 189 8.25 5.81 -36.97
C LYS A 189 7.90 6.21 -35.54
N ILE A 190 8.94 6.49 -34.75
CA ILE A 190 8.81 6.99 -33.38
C ILE A 190 8.82 8.52 -33.32
N TYR A 191 7.82 9.06 -32.66
CA TYR A 191 7.75 10.46 -32.27
C TYR A 191 7.78 10.55 -30.75
N GLU A 192 8.25 11.68 -30.25
CA GLU A 192 8.09 12.07 -28.86
C GLU A 192 7.03 13.16 -28.80
N ALA A 193 6.13 13.08 -27.82
CA ALA A 193 5.14 14.11 -27.57
C ALA A 193 5.74 15.15 -26.61
N ASP A 194 6.10 16.31 -27.16
CA ASP A 194 6.42 17.47 -26.33
C ASP A 194 5.14 18.06 -25.77
N VAL A 195 5.21 18.56 -24.54
CA VAL A 195 4.08 19.15 -23.83
C VAL A 195 4.25 20.66 -23.69
N PHE A 196 3.20 21.39 -24.04
CA PHE A 196 3.03 22.79 -23.71
C PHE A 196 2.16 22.90 -22.48
N ILE A 197 2.66 23.60 -21.47
CA ILE A 197 1.95 23.80 -20.20
C ILE A 197 1.38 25.21 -20.18
N GLU A 198 0.07 25.32 -19.98
CA GLU A 198 -0.60 26.59 -19.71
C GLU A 198 -0.84 26.73 -18.22
N TYR A 199 -0.19 27.75 -17.62
CA TYR A 199 -0.31 28.05 -16.19
C TYR A 199 -1.41 29.06 -15.89
N PRO A 200 -2.06 28.97 -14.71
CA PRO A 200 -2.97 30.01 -14.23
C PRO A 200 -2.21 31.32 -13.90
N LYS A 201 -2.91 32.45 -13.94
CA LYS A 201 -2.33 33.80 -13.74
C LYS A 201 -1.66 34.00 -12.37
N LEU A 202 -2.09 33.26 -11.35
CA LEU A 202 -1.64 33.37 -9.96
C LEU A 202 -0.92 32.09 -9.49
N LYS A 203 -0.13 31.45 -10.37
CA LYS A 203 0.53 30.18 -10.05
C LYS A 203 1.39 30.20 -8.78
N ASP A 204 2.07 31.31 -8.49
CA ASP A 204 3.04 31.41 -7.38
C ASP A 204 2.36 31.48 -6.00
N SER A 205 1.03 31.62 -5.95
CA SER A 205 0.25 31.60 -4.70
C SER A 205 -0.53 30.30 -4.48
N LEU A 206 -0.48 29.37 -5.42
CA LEU A 206 -1.21 28.10 -5.35
C LEU A 206 -0.36 27.04 -4.65
N LYS A 207 -1.01 26.15 -3.90
CA LYS A 207 -0.40 24.89 -3.47
C LYS A 207 -0.16 23.98 -4.69
N PRO A 208 0.77 23.00 -4.60
CA PRO A 208 1.04 22.06 -5.69
C PRO A 208 -0.22 21.37 -6.25
N SER A 209 -1.11 20.89 -5.39
CA SER A 209 -2.37 20.24 -5.79
C SER A 209 -3.29 21.18 -6.57
N GLU A 210 -3.52 22.38 -6.05
CA GLU A 210 -4.33 23.42 -6.70
C GLU A 210 -3.75 23.86 -8.05
N LEU A 211 -2.42 23.81 -8.18
CA LEU A 211 -1.72 24.13 -9.41
C LEU A 211 -1.91 23.03 -10.47
N LEU A 212 -1.79 21.75 -10.09
CA LEU A 212 -2.04 20.63 -10.99
C LEU A 212 -3.47 20.65 -11.54
N ASP A 213 -4.47 20.94 -10.70
CA ASP A 213 -5.89 21.04 -11.08
C ASP A 213 -6.17 22.15 -12.12
N GLN A 214 -5.29 23.14 -12.22
CA GLN A 214 -5.48 24.32 -13.06
C GLN A 214 -4.55 24.37 -14.28
N ILE A 215 -3.67 23.39 -14.43
CA ILE A 215 -2.79 23.28 -15.59
C ILE A 215 -3.53 22.63 -16.75
N SER A 216 -3.32 23.17 -17.96
CA SER A 216 -3.73 22.50 -19.19
C SER A 216 -2.51 22.07 -19.99
N LEU A 217 -2.53 20.82 -20.47
CA LEU A 217 -1.48 20.22 -21.29
C LEU A 217 -1.90 20.18 -22.75
N HIS A 218 -1.00 20.55 -23.65
CA HIS A 218 -1.20 20.42 -25.09
C HIS A 218 0.01 19.71 -25.70
N TYR A 219 -0.24 18.66 -26.47
CA TYR A 219 0.82 17.81 -27.01
C TYR A 219 1.16 18.18 -28.45
N LYS A 220 2.45 18.08 -28.78
CA LYS A 220 2.94 18.18 -30.16
C LYS A 220 3.98 17.10 -30.42
N HIS A 221 3.75 16.30 -31.45
CA HIS A 221 4.67 15.25 -31.85
C HIS A 221 5.90 15.83 -32.56
N ARG A 222 7.07 15.37 -32.13
CA ARG A 222 8.38 15.65 -32.72
C ARG A 222 9.00 14.32 -33.14
N ARG A 223 9.47 14.21 -34.37
CA ARG A 223 10.17 13.00 -34.82
C ARG A 223 11.39 12.75 -33.93
N ALA A 224 11.51 11.55 -33.39
CA ALA A 224 12.53 11.17 -32.42
C ALA A 224 13.29 9.92 -32.88
N PRO A 225 14.17 10.03 -33.91
CA PRO A 225 14.92 8.88 -34.43
C PRO A 225 15.94 8.33 -33.43
N GLU A 226 16.26 9.07 -32.36
CA GLU A 226 17.15 8.63 -31.27
C GLU A 226 16.73 7.29 -30.64
N TYR A 227 15.43 7.03 -30.53
CA TYR A 227 14.89 5.77 -29.97
C TYR A 227 15.07 4.55 -30.89
N GLU A 228 15.37 4.78 -32.18
CA GLU A 228 15.47 3.74 -33.20
C GLU A 228 16.93 3.34 -33.46
N GLN A 229 17.88 4.09 -32.89
CA GLN A 229 19.31 3.87 -33.08
C GLN A 229 19.74 2.56 -32.41
N GLU A 230 20.69 1.84 -33.03
CA GLU A 230 21.28 0.60 -32.50
C GLU A 230 21.87 0.75 -31.10
N THR A 231 22.27 1.97 -30.73
CA THR A 231 22.84 2.29 -29.42
C THR A 231 21.80 2.56 -28.34
N TYR A 232 20.51 2.66 -28.68
CA TYR A 232 19.46 2.87 -27.67
C TYR A 232 19.23 1.59 -26.86
N PRO A 233 19.34 1.62 -25.52
CA PRO A 233 19.32 0.39 -24.69
C PRO A 233 18.04 -0.45 -24.83
N TYR A 234 16.91 0.18 -25.17
CA TYR A 234 15.61 -0.49 -25.27
C TYR A 234 15.10 -0.58 -26.71
N ARG A 235 16.02 -0.53 -27.70
CA ARG A 235 15.70 -0.53 -29.13
C ARG A 235 14.78 -1.67 -29.54
N ASP A 236 14.98 -2.87 -28.99
CA ASP A 236 14.21 -4.04 -29.44
C ASP A 236 12.72 -3.91 -29.09
N VAL A 237 12.40 -3.34 -27.92
CA VAL A 237 11.01 -3.02 -27.54
C VAL A 237 10.46 -1.88 -28.41
N ILE A 238 11.29 -0.88 -28.72
CA ILE A 238 10.89 0.20 -29.63
C ILE A 238 10.60 -0.35 -31.04
N ALA A 239 11.42 -1.25 -31.55
CA ALA A 239 11.24 -1.89 -32.85
C ALA A 239 9.95 -2.73 -32.89
N LEU A 240 9.65 -3.46 -31.81
CA LEU A 240 8.37 -4.17 -31.65
C LEU A 240 7.19 -3.19 -31.73
N TYR A 241 7.26 -2.04 -31.05
CA TYR A 241 6.22 -1.03 -31.13
C TYR A 241 6.08 -0.43 -32.53
N GLN A 242 7.19 -0.16 -33.23
CA GLN A 242 7.14 0.31 -34.62
C GLN A 242 6.47 -0.68 -35.58
N GLU A 243 6.60 -1.99 -35.31
CA GLU A 243 6.04 -3.04 -36.15
C GLU A 243 4.55 -3.29 -35.85
N GLN A 244 4.17 -3.27 -34.57
CA GLN A 244 2.87 -3.77 -34.11
C GLN A 244 1.86 -2.67 -33.76
N LEU A 245 2.31 -1.44 -33.54
CA LEU A 245 1.47 -0.31 -33.15
C LEU A 245 1.44 0.75 -34.25
N GLU A 246 0.29 1.39 -34.39
CA GLU A 246 0.05 2.50 -35.30
C GLU A 246 -0.91 3.47 -34.61
N ASP A 247 -0.74 4.77 -34.83
CA ASP A 247 -1.56 5.82 -34.19
C ASP A 247 -1.70 5.66 -32.67
N SER A 248 -0.61 5.29 -32.00
CA SER A 248 -0.62 4.87 -30.59
C SER A 248 0.30 5.71 -29.72
N HIS A 249 -0.20 6.20 -28.59
CA HIS A 249 0.60 6.86 -27.56
C HIS A 249 1.08 5.86 -26.52
N ILE A 250 2.38 5.89 -26.23
CA ILE A 250 3.04 4.94 -25.33
C ILE A 250 3.74 5.73 -24.23
N LEU A 251 3.39 5.42 -22.99
CA LEU A 251 4.16 5.85 -21.83
C LEU A 251 5.34 4.88 -21.69
N PHE A 252 6.53 5.28 -22.11
CA PHE A 252 7.72 4.43 -22.05
C PHE A 252 8.47 4.67 -20.73
N PRO A 253 8.79 3.63 -19.93
CA PRO A 253 9.20 3.82 -18.54
C PRO A 253 10.74 3.87 -18.38
N VAL A 254 11.46 4.80 -19.04
CA VAL A 254 12.94 4.83 -18.93
C VAL A 254 13.40 5.03 -17.49
N ALA A 255 12.75 5.91 -16.71
CA ALA A 255 13.13 6.14 -15.32
C ALA A 255 12.96 4.86 -14.47
N GLY A 256 11.84 4.15 -14.63
CA GLY A 256 11.57 2.88 -13.95
C GLY A 256 12.57 1.79 -14.32
N LEU A 257 12.81 1.57 -15.62
CA LEU A 257 13.78 0.59 -16.12
C LEU A 257 15.20 0.88 -15.61
N THR A 258 15.62 2.15 -15.66
CA THR A 258 16.94 2.55 -15.19
C THR A 258 17.05 2.40 -13.66
N CYS A 259 15.98 2.66 -12.91
CA CYS A 259 15.93 2.42 -11.47
C CYS A 259 16.13 0.93 -11.15
N LEU A 260 15.36 0.05 -11.80
CA LEU A 260 15.48 -1.40 -11.64
C LEU A 260 16.88 -1.91 -12.00
N GLU A 261 17.48 -1.39 -13.06
CA GLU A 261 18.87 -1.76 -13.43
C GLU A 261 19.86 -1.36 -12.33
N ARG A 262 19.75 -0.16 -11.75
CA ARG A 262 20.64 0.28 -10.66
C ARG A 262 20.46 -0.56 -9.40
N LEU A 263 19.23 -0.92 -9.06
CA LEU A 263 18.92 -1.77 -7.91
C LEU A 263 19.41 -3.21 -8.15
N ASN A 264 19.21 -3.77 -9.34
CA ASN A 264 19.72 -5.08 -9.73
C ASN A 264 21.25 -5.15 -9.56
N GLN A 265 21.96 -4.09 -9.97
CA GLN A 265 23.41 -3.99 -9.83
C GLN A 265 23.91 -3.94 -8.37
N MET A 266 23.06 -3.71 -7.37
CA MET A 266 23.46 -3.81 -5.96
C MET A 266 23.73 -5.26 -5.55
N SER A 267 23.10 -6.23 -6.21
CA SER A 267 23.29 -7.66 -5.98
C SER A 267 24.18 -8.32 -7.02
N GLN A 268 24.95 -9.30 -6.57
CA GLN A 268 25.71 -10.21 -7.43
C GLN A 268 24.86 -11.38 -7.96
N GLU A 269 23.69 -11.63 -7.37
CA GLU A 269 22.85 -12.79 -7.68
C GLU A 269 21.61 -12.45 -8.52
N GLY A 270 21.19 -11.18 -8.50
CA GLY A 270 20.05 -10.68 -9.26
C GLY A 270 18.95 -10.06 -8.40
N LEU A 271 17.75 -9.98 -8.97
CA LEU A 271 16.63 -9.20 -8.44
C LEU A 271 15.30 -9.97 -8.57
N LEU A 272 14.48 -9.92 -7.52
CA LEU A 272 13.06 -10.29 -7.57
C LEU A 272 12.24 -9.00 -7.51
N LEU A 273 11.41 -8.72 -8.52
CA LEU A 273 10.45 -7.62 -8.48
C LEU A 273 9.07 -8.16 -8.14
N ILE A 274 8.38 -7.55 -7.18
CA ILE A 274 6.96 -7.72 -6.93
C ILE A 274 6.32 -6.33 -7.01
N THR A 275 5.33 -6.16 -7.86
CA THR A 275 4.81 -4.82 -8.20
C THR A 275 3.32 -4.83 -8.46
N ALA A 276 2.64 -3.74 -8.10
CA ALA A 276 1.22 -3.53 -8.37
C ALA A 276 0.92 -2.06 -8.72
N ASP A 277 0.48 -1.81 -9.95
CA ASP A 277 0.11 -0.49 -10.44
C ASP A 277 -1.15 -0.58 -11.30
N LYS A 278 -1.77 0.57 -11.57
CA LYS A 278 -2.68 0.70 -12.72
C LYS A 278 -1.84 0.64 -13.99
N GLY A 279 -1.59 -0.56 -14.52
CA GLY A 279 -0.64 -0.73 -15.61
C GLY A 279 -0.87 -1.94 -16.50
N ASP A 280 -0.57 -1.79 -17.79
CA ASP A 280 -0.88 -2.76 -18.83
C ASP A 280 0.34 -3.59 -19.23
N HIS A 281 0.21 -4.91 -19.16
CA HIS A 281 1.24 -5.86 -19.58
C HIS A 281 0.98 -6.48 -20.96
N PHE A 282 -0.24 -6.35 -21.50
CA PHE A 282 -0.56 -6.79 -22.86
C PHE A 282 -0.30 -5.68 -23.88
N LEU A 283 0.41 -6.02 -24.97
CA LEU A 283 0.66 -5.10 -26.09
C LEU A 283 -0.64 -4.54 -26.69
N GLU A 284 -1.70 -5.34 -26.72
CA GLU A 284 -3.00 -4.98 -27.31
C GLU A 284 -3.64 -3.76 -26.63
N ASN A 285 -3.40 -3.55 -25.34
CA ASN A 285 -3.95 -2.41 -24.59
C ASN A 285 -3.30 -1.07 -24.98
N TRP A 286 -2.17 -1.13 -25.70
CA TRP A 286 -1.48 0.05 -26.21
C TRP A 286 -1.85 0.38 -27.67
N LYS A 287 -2.61 -0.48 -28.37
CA LYS A 287 -3.02 -0.22 -29.75
C LYS A 287 -4.06 0.89 -29.80
N PHE A 288 -3.78 1.89 -30.65
CA PHE A 288 -4.60 3.09 -30.83
C PHE A 288 -4.81 3.86 -29.51
N ALA A 289 -3.87 3.75 -28.58
CA ALA A 289 -3.93 4.45 -27.32
C ALA A 289 -3.91 5.97 -27.54
N GLU A 290 -4.90 6.65 -26.95
CA GLU A 290 -5.00 8.10 -26.93
C GLU A 290 -3.91 8.73 -26.04
N PRO A 291 -3.63 10.04 -26.17
CA PRO A 291 -2.73 10.73 -25.25
C PRO A 291 -3.14 10.51 -23.78
N PRO A 292 -2.17 10.40 -22.86
CA PRO A 292 -2.47 10.14 -21.45
C PRO A 292 -3.25 11.30 -20.82
N GLU A 293 -4.23 10.94 -20.01
CA GLU A 293 -4.90 11.85 -19.09
C GLU A 293 -4.23 11.78 -17.72
N LEU A 294 -4.00 12.93 -17.10
CA LEU A 294 -3.54 12.98 -15.71
C LEU A 294 -4.74 12.67 -14.80
N ILE A 295 -4.67 11.58 -14.04
CA ILE A 295 -5.69 11.27 -13.04
C ILE A 295 -5.35 12.03 -11.76
N LEU A 296 -6.07 13.12 -11.48
CA LEU A 296 -5.76 14.04 -10.40
C LEU A 296 -6.39 13.63 -9.07
N HIS A 297 -5.60 13.68 -8.01
CA HIS A 297 -6.01 13.28 -6.66
C HIS A 297 -5.05 13.93 -5.61
N GLY A 298 -4.84 15.25 -5.75
CA GLY A 298 -3.81 16.01 -5.03
C GLY A 298 -2.43 15.93 -5.71
N SER A 299 -2.06 14.73 -6.14
CA SER A 299 -1.00 14.41 -7.10
C SER A 299 -1.62 13.91 -8.41
N PHE A 300 -0.86 13.23 -9.28
CA PHE A 300 -1.40 12.53 -10.43
C PHE A 300 -0.77 11.13 -10.62
N SER A 301 -1.53 10.25 -11.23
CA SER A 301 -1.03 8.97 -11.74
C SER A 301 -1.28 8.83 -13.24
N LEU A 302 -0.45 8.01 -13.86
CA LEU A 302 -0.53 7.61 -15.27
C LEU A 302 -0.78 6.09 -15.38
N THR A 303 -0.83 5.56 -16.60
CA THR A 303 -0.78 4.11 -16.78
C THR A 303 0.67 3.62 -16.74
N ALA A 304 0.98 2.66 -15.87
CA ALA A 304 2.30 2.02 -15.88
C ALA A 304 2.45 1.07 -17.07
N ASN A 305 3.57 1.14 -17.77
CA ASN A 305 3.84 0.28 -18.92
C ASN A 305 4.55 -1.01 -18.52
N TYR A 306 3.79 -1.93 -17.92
CA TYR A 306 4.30 -3.25 -17.57
C TYR A 306 4.70 -4.08 -18.79
N HIS A 307 4.12 -3.84 -19.97
CA HIS A 307 4.56 -4.50 -21.19
C HIS A 307 6.02 -4.17 -21.50
N ALA A 308 6.41 -2.89 -21.46
CA ALA A 308 7.80 -2.48 -21.65
C ALA A 308 8.72 -3.05 -20.57
N ILE A 309 8.33 -3.00 -19.29
CA ILE A 309 9.12 -3.54 -18.18
C ILE A 309 9.34 -5.05 -18.37
N GLN A 310 8.28 -5.79 -18.63
CA GLN A 310 8.33 -7.23 -18.91
C GLN A 310 9.27 -7.53 -20.08
N GLN A 311 9.05 -6.90 -21.24
CA GLN A 311 9.81 -7.22 -22.45
C GLN A 311 11.31 -6.96 -22.26
N VAL A 312 11.68 -5.83 -21.64
CA VAL A 312 13.10 -5.52 -21.38
C VAL A 312 13.72 -6.55 -20.42
N MET A 313 13.02 -6.93 -19.36
CA MET A 313 13.56 -7.89 -18.38
C MET A 313 13.64 -9.31 -18.95
N GLU A 314 12.64 -9.76 -19.72
CA GLU A 314 12.66 -11.07 -20.39
C GLU A 314 13.75 -11.17 -21.46
N GLN A 315 14.03 -10.09 -22.19
CA GLN A 315 15.16 -10.02 -23.12
C GLN A 315 16.52 -10.23 -22.42
N ASN A 316 16.61 -9.89 -21.14
CA ASN A 316 17.77 -10.11 -20.29
C ASN A 316 17.73 -11.45 -19.53
N GLY A 317 16.79 -12.34 -19.84
CA GLY A 317 16.70 -13.70 -19.27
C GLY A 317 15.83 -13.84 -18.03
N ALA A 318 15.14 -12.78 -17.60
CA ALA A 318 14.20 -12.86 -16.49
C ALA A 318 12.94 -13.68 -16.85
N LEU A 319 12.25 -14.18 -15.82
CA LEU A 319 10.91 -14.73 -15.94
C LEU A 319 9.90 -13.72 -15.40
N ALA A 320 9.01 -13.21 -16.24
CA ALA A 320 7.90 -12.37 -15.81
C ALA A 320 6.62 -13.18 -15.61
N LEU A 321 5.93 -12.93 -14.50
CA LEU A 321 4.63 -13.49 -14.18
C LEU A 321 3.64 -12.34 -14.04
N PHE A 322 2.62 -12.36 -14.90
CA PHE A 322 1.45 -11.48 -14.84
C PHE A 322 0.18 -12.35 -14.93
N PRO A 323 -0.97 -11.86 -14.44
CA PRO A 323 -2.21 -12.62 -14.52
C PRO A 323 -2.59 -12.88 -15.99
N PRO A 324 -2.98 -14.10 -16.37
CA PRO A 324 -3.34 -14.42 -17.75
C PRO A 324 -4.71 -13.87 -18.17
N HIS A 325 -5.53 -13.47 -17.19
CA HIS A 325 -6.81 -12.80 -17.39
C HIS A 325 -6.66 -11.28 -17.32
N HIS A 326 -7.66 -10.56 -17.83
CA HIS A 326 -7.69 -9.10 -17.73
C HIS A 326 -7.99 -8.68 -16.29
N TYR A 327 -7.16 -7.77 -15.77
CA TYR A 327 -7.40 -7.08 -14.50
C TYR A 327 -8.40 -5.93 -14.70
N LYS A 328 -9.04 -5.49 -13.62
CA LYS A 328 -10.00 -4.36 -13.63
C LYS A 328 -9.41 -3.10 -13.00
N ASN A 329 -8.72 -3.21 -11.87
CA ASN A 329 -8.31 -2.07 -11.04
C ASN A 329 -6.79 -1.95 -10.97
N ILE A 330 -6.10 -3.02 -10.59
CA ILE A 330 -4.63 -3.07 -10.52
C ILE A 330 -4.09 -4.34 -11.16
N ASN A 331 -2.90 -4.24 -11.73
CA ASN A 331 -2.19 -5.37 -12.31
C ASN A 331 -0.99 -5.72 -11.44
N ILE A 332 -0.88 -6.98 -11.02
CA ILE A 332 0.15 -7.43 -10.08
C ILE A 332 1.16 -8.34 -10.79
N GLY A 333 2.39 -7.86 -10.89
CA GLY A 333 3.51 -8.56 -11.52
C GLY A 333 4.48 -9.16 -10.51
N CYS A 334 5.08 -10.30 -10.88
CA CYS A 334 6.26 -10.85 -10.21
C CYS A 334 7.32 -11.21 -11.26
N ILE A 335 8.48 -10.54 -11.23
CA ILE A 335 9.55 -10.75 -12.21
C ILE A 335 10.80 -11.29 -11.50
N ILE A 336 11.23 -12.48 -11.88
CA ILE A 336 12.38 -13.19 -11.31
C ILE A 336 13.56 -12.99 -12.26
N ASN A 337 14.46 -12.08 -11.91
CA ASN A 337 15.66 -11.75 -12.68
C ASN A 337 16.91 -12.35 -12.01
N MET A 338 17.09 -13.66 -12.19
CA MET A 338 18.18 -14.46 -11.63
C MET A 338 18.74 -15.35 -12.75
N ASP A 339 19.94 -15.92 -12.59
CA ASP A 339 20.52 -16.82 -13.59
C ASP A 339 19.65 -18.06 -13.90
N THR A 340 18.89 -18.52 -12.91
CA THR A 340 18.03 -19.72 -12.97
C THR A 340 16.62 -19.41 -12.46
N PRO A 341 15.82 -18.60 -13.17
CA PRO A 341 14.56 -18.09 -12.65
C PRO A 341 13.51 -19.20 -12.46
N MET A 342 13.61 -20.28 -13.24
CA MET A 342 12.71 -21.44 -13.13
C MET A 342 12.90 -22.25 -11.84
N ASP A 343 14.05 -22.14 -11.18
CA ASP A 343 14.38 -22.87 -9.94
C ASP A 343 13.74 -22.23 -8.70
N TYR A 344 13.13 -21.04 -8.83
CA TYR A 344 12.38 -20.38 -7.77
C TYR A 344 10.96 -20.93 -7.70
N ILE A 345 10.87 -22.22 -7.35
CA ILE A 345 9.65 -23.01 -7.42
C ILE A 345 8.61 -22.52 -6.42
N GLN A 346 9.01 -22.25 -5.18
CA GLN A 346 8.08 -21.83 -4.14
C GLN A 346 7.55 -20.42 -4.41
N THR A 347 8.39 -19.48 -4.88
CA THR A 347 7.93 -18.15 -5.32
C THR A 347 6.88 -18.25 -6.43
N ARG A 348 7.14 -19.06 -7.45
CA ARG A 348 6.22 -19.26 -8.58
C ARG A 348 4.91 -19.92 -8.14
N LEU A 349 4.97 -20.89 -7.23
CA LEU A 349 3.78 -21.53 -6.67
C LEU A 349 2.96 -20.57 -5.82
N ALA A 350 3.60 -19.69 -5.05
CA ALA A 350 2.94 -18.64 -4.30
C ALA A 350 2.23 -17.66 -5.24
N TYR A 351 2.91 -17.16 -6.28
CA TYR A 351 2.29 -16.28 -7.28
C TYR A 351 1.04 -16.91 -7.91
N ARG A 352 1.13 -18.19 -8.31
CA ARG A 352 -0.02 -18.91 -8.86
C ARG A 352 -1.21 -18.97 -7.90
N ARG A 353 -0.95 -19.17 -6.59
CA ARG A 353 -2.00 -19.36 -5.58
C ARG A 353 -2.66 -18.05 -5.17
N PHE A 354 -1.86 -17.01 -5.00
CA PHE A 354 -2.27 -15.76 -4.35
C PHE A 354 -2.44 -14.59 -5.31
N ILE A 355 -2.02 -14.71 -6.57
CA ILE A 355 -2.23 -13.71 -7.62
C ILE A 355 -3.03 -14.32 -8.78
N GLU A 356 -2.49 -15.34 -9.45
CA GLU A 356 -3.10 -15.88 -10.69
C GLU A 356 -4.49 -16.49 -10.46
N ARG A 357 -4.67 -17.27 -9.38
CA ARG A 357 -5.92 -17.99 -9.13
C ARG A 357 -7.02 -17.11 -8.56
N PHE A 358 -6.66 -16.25 -7.62
CA PHE A 358 -7.52 -15.28 -6.94
C PHE A 358 -6.61 -14.31 -6.20
N GLY A 359 -6.49 -13.09 -6.70
CA GLY A 359 -5.56 -12.09 -6.20
C GLY A 359 -6.23 -10.79 -5.78
N PRO A 360 -5.40 -9.79 -5.41
CA PRO A 360 -5.86 -8.51 -4.89
C PRO A 360 -6.90 -7.78 -5.74
N ASP A 361 -6.75 -7.86 -7.06
CA ASP A 361 -7.69 -7.22 -7.99
C ASP A 361 -9.08 -7.87 -7.97
N GLU A 362 -9.16 -9.20 -7.90
CA GLU A 362 -10.43 -9.93 -7.77
C GLU A 362 -11.08 -9.67 -6.42
N PHE A 363 -10.28 -9.69 -5.33
CA PHE A 363 -10.81 -9.38 -4.00
C PHE A 363 -11.38 -7.97 -3.94
N PHE A 364 -10.67 -6.97 -4.47
CA PHE A 364 -11.16 -5.60 -4.47
C PHE A 364 -12.44 -5.46 -5.30
N SER A 365 -12.49 -6.11 -6.47
CA SER A 365 -13.72 -6.14 -7.29
C SER A 365 -14.91 -6.78 -6.55
N LEU A 366 -14.67 -7.80 -5.73
CA LEU A 366 -15.70 -8.37 -4.84
C LEU A 366 -16.03 -7.44 -3.68
N LYS A 367 -15.04 -6.75 -3.11
CA LYS A 367 -15.23 -5.79 -2.02
C LYS A 367 -16.15 -4.66 -2.45
N GLU A 368 -15.96 -4.08 -3.63
CA GLU A 368 -16.84 -3.04 -4.15
C GLU A 368 -18.31 -3.49 -4.15
N TRP A 369 -18.57 -4.75 -4.49
CA TRP A 369 -19.93 -5.31 -4.42
C TRP A 369 -20.39 -5.53 -2.98
N VAL A 370 -19.53 -6.07 -2.12
CA VAL A 370 -19.84 -6.32 -0.70
C VAL A 370 -20.20 -5.01 0.02
N ASP A 371 -19.40 -3.96 -0.16
CA ASP A 371 -19.61 -2.66 0.48
C ASP A 371 -20.98 -2.08 0.11
N LEU A 372 -21.40 -2.22 -1.15
CA LEU A 372 -22.70 -1.74 -1.64
C LEU A 372 -23.89 -2.57 -1.13
N ASN A 373 -23.68 -3.79 -0.67
CA ASN A 373 -24.74 -4.73 -0.28
C ASN A 373 -24.71 -5.10 1.21
N LEU A 374 -23.85 -4.45 2.00
CA LEU A 374 -23.53 -4.83 3.37
C LEU A 374 -24.76 -4.89 4.29
N ASP A 375 -25.65 -3.89 4.19
CA ASP A 375 -26.91 -3.82 4.97
C ASP A 375 -27.87 -5.00 4.72
N SER A 376 -27.66 -5.77 3.64
CA SER A 376 -28.47 -6.95 3.30
C SER A 376 -27.80 -8.29 3.60
N MET A 377 -26.54 -8.26 4.06
CA MET A 377 -25.77 -9.47 4.31
C MET A 377 -26.13 -10.11 5.64
N GLU A 378 -26.05 -11.44 5.66
CA GLU A 378 -26.17 -12.25 6.88
C GLU A 378 -24.81 -12.31 7.61
N LEU A 379 -24.85 -12.58 8.92
CA LEU A 379 -23.65 -12.55 9.76
C LEU A 379 -22.56 -13.51 9.25
N GLN A 380 -22.92 -14.73 8.87
CA GLN A 380 -21.98 -15.70 8.32
C GLN A 380 -21.30 -15.22 7.03
N GLN A 381 -21.99 -14.44 6.20
CA GLN A 381 -21.44 -13.88 4.97
C GLN A 381 -20.42 -12.78 5.30
N ILE A 382 -20.74 -11.90 6.26
CA ILE A 382 -19.85 -10.85 6.75
C ILE A 382 -18.58 -11.47 7.34
N LEU A 383 -18.73 -12.46 8.24
CA LEU A 383 -17.60 -13.15 8.88
C LEU A 383 -16.72 -13.87 7.85
N SER A 384 -17.33 -14.50 6.84
CA SER A 384 -16.57 -15.19 5.78
C SER A 384 -15.77 -14.21 4.92
N PHE A 385 -16.36 -13.06 4.58
CA PHE A 385 -15.68 -12.03 3.80
C PHE A 385 -14.57 -11.34 4.62
N TRP A 386 -14.81 -11.06 5.90
CA TRP A 386 -13.81 -10.49 6.78
C TRP A 386 -12.58 -11.39 6.92
N ARG A 387 -12.79 -12.70 7.07
CA ARG A 387 -11.72 -13.73 7.05
C ARG A 387 -10.96 -13.74 5.73
N LEU A 388 -11.67 -13.67 4.60
CA LEU A 388 -11.06 -13.65 3.27
C LEU A 388 -10.15 -12.42 3.09
N GLY A 389 -10.54 -11.27 3.64
CA GLY A 389 -9.77 -10.03 3.64
C GLY A 389 -8.65 -9.96 4.68
N GLY A 390 -8.38 -11.05 5.43
CA GLY A 390 -7.35 -11.06 6.46
C GLY A 390 -7.71 -10.25 7.71
N TYR A 391 -9.00 -10.21 8.08
CA TYR A 391 -9.52 -9.45 9.22
C TYR A 391 -9.24 -7.94 9.12
N ASP A 392 -9.42 -7.37 7.92
CA ASP A 392 -9.18 -5.95 7.64
C ASP A 392 -9.99 -5.01 8.55
N ALA A 393 -9.31 -3.98 9.04
CA ALA A 393 -9.88 -3.04 10.00
C ALA A 393 -10.85 -2.05 9.35
N GLU A 394 -10.65 -1.71 8.08
CA GLU A 394 -11.58 -0.84 7.35
C GLU A 394 -12.91 -1.55 7.08
N PHE A 395 -12.85 -2.81 6.64
CA PHE A 395 -14.05 -3.62 6.49
C PHE A 395 -14.80 -3.81 7.82
N PHE A 396 -14.07 -4.01 8.93
CA PHE A 396 -14.68 -4.09 10.26
C PHE A 396 -15.52 -2.83 10.55
N ILE A 397 -14.92 -1.63 10.47
CA ILE A 397 -15.62 -0.35 10.70
C ILE A 397 -16.88 -0.24 9.83
N GLN A 398 -16.76 -0.53 8.53
CA GLN A 398 -17.88 -0.42 7.58
C GLN A 398 -19.01 -1.39 7.95
N SER A 399 -18.67 -2.58 8.45
CA SER A 399 -19.64 -3.64 8.79
C SER A 399 -20.21 -3.56 10.20
N THR A 400 -19.61 -2.81 11.13
CA THR A 400 -19.98 -2.82 12.56
C THR A 400 -21.47 -2.61 12.79
N LYS A 401 -22.08 -1.64 12.08
CA LYS A 401 -23.51 -1.34 12.21
C LYS A 401 -24.39 -2.55 11.85
N GLN A 402 -24.08 -3.23 10.76
CA GLN A 402 -24.82 -4.42 10.34
C GLN A 402 -24.57 -5.57 11.32
N VAL A 403 -23.32 -5.79 11.73
CA VAL A 403 -22.98 -6.85 12.70
C VAL A 403 -23.74 -6.65 14.01
N SER A 404 -23.74 -5.44 14.57
CA SER A 404 -24.52 -5.07 15.76
C SER A 404 -26.01 -5.40 15.59
N SER A 405 -26.62 -5.05 14.46
CA SER A 405 -28.03 -5.36 14.19
C SER A 405 -28.36 -6.86 14.16
N LEU A 406 -27.37 -7.70 13.85
CA LEU A 406 -27.50 -9.16 13.75
C LEU A 406 -27.12 -9.89 15.04
N LEU A 407 -26.55 -9.20 16.04
CA LEU A 407 -26.10 -9.83 17.30
C LEU A 407 -27.25 -10.45 18.11
N LEU A 408 -28.47 -9.91 18.00
CA LEU A 408 -29.65 -10.44 18.69
C LEU A 408 -29.96 -11.89 18.28
N ASP A 409 -29.71 -12.24 17.03
CA ASP A 409 -29.94 -13.57 16.46
C ASP A 409 -28.66 -14.44 16.44
N ALA A 410 -27.51 -13.86 16.78
CA ALA A 410 -26.21 -14.54 16.75
C ALA A 410 -26.06 -15.56 17.88
N ASN A 411 -25.58 -16.75 17.53
CA ASN A 411 -25.29 -17.79 18.51
C ASN A 411 -23.90 -17.61 19.15
N ASP A 412 -23.62 -18.35 20.22
CA ASP A 412 -22.36 -18.24 20.97
C ASP A 412 -21.10 -18.50 20.13
N GLN A 413 -21.17 -19.36 19.12
CA GLN A 413 -20.03 -19.63 18.23
C GLN A 413 -19.76 -18.44 17.30
N GLU A 414 -20.82 -17.80 16.80
CA GLU A 414 -20.69 -16.59 15.97
C GLU A 414 -20.12 -15.43 16.79
N LYS A 415 -20.55 -15.27 18.05
CA LYS A 415 -19.97 -14.27 18.98
C LYS A 415 -18.49 -14.53 19.24
N GLN A 416 -18.10 -15.80 19.45
CA GLN A 416 -16.68 -16.18 19.59
C GLN A 416 -15.87 -15.91 18.31
N ASP A 417 -16.47 -16.11 17.14
CA ASP A 417 -15.85 -15.80 15.85
C ASP A 417 -15.63 -14.30 15.66
N ILE A 418 -16.60 -13.45 16.05
CA ILE A 418 -16.46 -11.99 16.06
C ILE A 418 -15.31 -11.59 16.99
N PHE A 419 -15.32 -12.09 18.23
CA PHE A 419 -14.28 -11.77 19.20
C PHE A 419 -12.88 -12.14 18.70
N ARG A 420 -12.72 -13.36 18.18
CA ARG A 420 -11.45 -13.80 17.59
C ARG A 420 -11.05 -12.92 16.42
N GLY A 421 -12.01 -12.51 15.58
CA GLY A 421 -11.77 -11.59 14.47
C GLY A 421 -11.25 -10.23 14.93
N ILE A 422 -11.85 -9.66 15.99
CA ILE A 422 -11.40 -8.41 16.60
C ILE A 422 -9.95 -8.53 17.11
N GLN A 423 -9.62 -9.64 17.77
CA GLN A 423 -8.25 -9.88 18.25
C GLN A 423 -7.24 -9.96 17.11
N LEU A 424 -7.58 -10.66 16.03
CA LEU A 424 -6.71 -10.80 14.85
C LEU A 424 -6.53 -9.45 14.14
N MET A 425 -7.62 -8.75 13.87
CA MET A 425 -7.61 -7.39 13.32
C MET A 425 -6.73 -6.46 14.15
N TRP A 426 -6.92 -6.44 15.47
CA TRP A 426 -6.16 -5.56 16.37
C TRP A 426 -4.67 -5.88 16.40
N SER A 427 -4.29 -7.16 16.29
CA SER A 427 -2.89 -7.59 16.27
C SER A 427 -2.13 -7.07 15.04
N SER A 428 -2.84 -6.79 13.96
CA SER A 428 -2.34 -6.23 12.71
C SER A 428 -2.87 -4.82 12.44
N TYR A 429 -3.27 -4.07 13.46
CA TYR A 429 -3.76 -2.71 13.25
C TYR A 429 -2.60 -1.71 13.16
N TYR A 430 -2.54 -0.98 12.03
CA TYR A 430 -1.61 0.11 11.79
C TYR A 430 -2.36 1.45 11.85
N VAL A 431 -2.05 2.26 12.84
CA VAL A 431 -2.69 3.57 13.03
C VAL A 431 -2.24 4.53 11.93
N MET A 432 -3.19 5.06 11.17
CA MET A 432 -2.94 6.04 10.12
C MET A 432 -2.97 7.47 10.69
N GLU A 433 -2.43 8.43 9.95
CA GLU A 433 -2.50 9.87 10.29
C GLU A 433 -3.96 10.32 10.48
N GLN A 434 -4.85 9.89 9.58
CA GLN A 434 -6.29 9.92 9.83
C GLN A 434 -6.68 8.77 10.75
N ARG A 435 -7.05 9.12 11.98
CA ARG A 435 -7.45 8.15 13.00
C ARG A 435 -8.94 7.82 12.90
N TYR A 436 -9.22 6.52 12.89
CA TYR A 436 -10.53 5.97 13.17
C TYR A 436 -10.45 5.27 14.52
N ASP A 437 -11.44 5.50 15.39
CA ASP A 437 -11.46 4.89 16.72
C ASP A 437 -11.97 3.45 16.63
N ILE A 438 -11.10 2.57 16.12
CA ILE A 438 -11.39 1.14 16.00
C ILE A 438 -11.54 0.48 17.37
N ALA A 439 -10.83 1.02 18.37
CA ALA A 439 -10.95 0.56 19.74
C ALA A 439 -12.36 0.81 20.30
N LEU A 440 -12.96 1.97 19.99
CA LEU A 440 -14.35 2.27 20.35
C LEU A 440 -15.32 1.27 19.70
N GLU A 441 -15.27 1.10 18.38
CA GLU A 441 -16.16 0.20 17.64
C GLU A 441 -16.04 -1.25 18.14
N ALA A 442 -14.82 -1.73 18.37
CA ALA A 442 -14.57 -3.04 18.95
C ALA A 442 -15.12 -3.16 20.38
N GLY A 443 -14.87 -2.15 21.22
CA GLY A 443 -15.30 -2.12 22.61
C GLY A 443 -16.82 -2.11 22.77
N LEU A 444 -17.54 -1.35 21.94
CA LEU A 444 -19.00 -1.30 21.92
C LEU A 444 -19.59 -2.63 21.43
N LEU A 445 -19.04 -3.23 20.37
CA LEU A 445 -19.54 -4.52 19.89
C LEU A 445 -19.32 -5.63 20.93
N LEU A 446 -18.17 -5.63 21.61
CA LEU A 446 -17.89 -6.56 22.73
C LEU A 446 -18.81 -6.33 23.92
N PHE A 447 -19.20 -5.08 24.18
CA PHE A 447 -20.18 -4.73 25.21
C PHE A 447 -21.54 -5.37 24.91
N GLU A 448 -22.03 -5.24 23.67
CA GLU A 448 -23.29 -5.84 23.21
C GLU A 448 -23.28 -7.37 23.26
N MET A 449 -22.10 -7.99 23.17
CA MET A 449 -21.92 -9.44 23.33
C MET A 449 -21.71 -9.89 24.79
N GLU A 450 -21.83 -8.98 25.77
CA GLU A 450 -21.61 -9.23 27.21
C GLU A 450 -20.18 -9.68 27.54
N MET A 451 -19.21 -9.36 26.68
CA MET A 451 -17.79 -9.67 26.87
C MET A 451 -17.08 -8.53 27.63
N TYR A 452 -17.54 -8.29 28.86
CA TYR A 452 -17.20 -7.08 29.62
C TYR A 452 -15.70 -6.87 29.87
N GLY A 453 -14.93 -7.94 30.08
CA GLY A 453 -13.48 -7.87 30.27
C GLY A 453 -12.74 -7.29 29.06
N ASP A 454 -13.05 -7.82 27.87
CA ASP A 454 -12.44 -7.36 26.62
C ASP A 454 -13.02 -6.01 26.18
N SER A 455 -14.33 -5.80 26.37
CA SER A 455 -14.97 -4.50 26.13
C SER A 455 -14.30 -3.39 26.94
N LYS A 456 -14.11 -3.59 28.25
CA LYS A 456 -13.41 -2.63 29.13
C LYS A 456 -12.05 -2.25 28.57
N ARG A 457 -11.23 -3.24 28.21
CA ARG A 457 -9.89 -3.03 27.65
C ARG A 457 -9.92 -2.14 26.40
N PHE A 458 -10.80 -2.42 25.45
CA PHE A 458 -10.87 -1.65 24.19
C PHE A 458 -11.43 -0.24 24.40
N LEU A 459 -12.45 -0.08 25.24
CA LEU A 459 -13.01 1.24 25.56
C LEU A 459 -12.00 2.12 26.34
N GLU A 460 -11.15 1.54 27.19
CA GLU A 460 -10.05 2.25 27.85
C GLU A 460 -8.99 2.74 26.86
N ILE A 461 -8.68 1.94 25.84
CA ILE A 461 -7.76 2.34 24.75
C ILE A 461 -8.34 3.54 24.00
N SER A 462 -9.61 3.49 23.61
CA SER A 462 -10.31 4.60 22.94
C SER A 462 -10.20 5.91 23.73
N ILE A 463 -10.50 5.89 25.04
CA ILE A 463 -10.37 7.08 25.91
C ILE A 463 -8.93 7.60 25.97
N TYR A 464 -7.96 6.70 26.04
CA TYR A 464 -6.55 7.09 26.11
C TYR A 464 -6.07 7.75 24.80
N GLU A 465 -6.57 7.27 23.65
CA GLU A 465 -6.19 7.73 22.33
C GLU A 465 -6.86 9.03 21.87
N ASP A 466 -8.10 9.32 22.31
CA ASP A 466 -8.84 10.55 22.02
C ASP A 466 -9.49 11.16 23.27
N GLN A 467 -8.69 11.92 24.04
CA GLN A 467 -9.14 12.61 25.24
C GLN A 467 -10.02 13.85 24.97
N GLU A 468 -10.12 14.31 23.71
CA GLU A 468 -10.82 15.55 23.35
C GLU A 468 -12.27 15.32 22.92
N LYS A 469 -12.63 14.11 22.46
CA LYS A 469 -13.99 13.73 22.04
C LYS A 469 -14.57 12.57 22.85
N ILE A 470 -14.57 12.71 24.17
CA ILE A 470 -15.09 11.62 25.01
C ILE A 470 -16.62 11.59 24.93
N VAL A 471 -17.15 10.49 24.39
CA VAL A 471 -18.59 10.24 24.26
C VAL A 471 -19.10 9.68 25.58
N SER A 472 -20.12 10.30 26.17
CA SER A 472 -20.72 9.89 27.46
C SER A 472 -21.09 8.40 27.49
N THR A 473 -21.55 7.86 26.36
CA THR A 473 -21.84 6.43 26.17
C THR A 473 -20.67 5.52 26.53
N VAL A 474 -19.42 5.93 26.28
CA VAL A 474 -18.23 5.13 26.61
C VAL A 474 -18.05 4.99 28.11
N TYR A 475 -18.24 6.08 28.87
CA TYR A 475 -18.17 6.03 30.33
C TYR A 475 -19.30 5.18 30.92
N TYR A 476 -20.49 5.24 30.33
CA TYR A 476 -21.60 4.37 30.73
C TYR A 476 -21.24 2.89 30.53
N CYS A 477 -20.79 2.51 29.32
CA CYS A 477 -20.36 1.16 29.03
C CYS A 477 -19.22 0.69 29.94
N LEU A 478 -18.22 1.53 30.21
CA LEU A 478 -17.13 1.21 31.14
C LEU A 478 -17.61 1.00 32.59
N ALA A 479 -18.55 1.83 33.06
CA ALA A 479 -19.14 1.67 34.39
C ALA A 479 -19.86 0.32 34.52
N ILE A 480 -20.67 -0.05 33.51
CA ILE A 480 -21.36 -1.34 33.47
C ILE A 480 -20.36 -2.50 33.36
N CYS A 481 -19.35 -2.41 32.49
CA CYS A 481 -18.30 -3.43 32.41
C CYS A 481 -17.63 -3.65 33.76
N CYS A 482 -17.29 -2.58 34.48
CA CYS A 482 -16.66 -2.70 35.79
C CYS A 482 -17.61 -3.28 36.84
N PHE A 483 -18.89 -2.91 36.81
CA PHE A 483 -19.92 -3.46 37.70
C PHE A 483 -20.08 -4.98 37.50
N GLU A 484 -20.24 -5.45 36.26
CA GLU A 484 -20.38 -6.88 35.92
C GLU A 484 -19.11 -7.70 36.21
N LEU A 485 -17.94 -7.04 36.28
CA LEU A 485 -16.66 -7.65 36.65
C LEU A 485 -16.36 -7.56 38.15
N GLU A 486 -17.28 -7.06 38.97
CA GLU A 486 -17.10 -6.85 40.42
C GLU A 486 -15.93 -5.90 40.76
N LEU A 487 -15.65 -4.93 39.88
CA LEU A 487 -14.65 -3.87 40.05
C LEU A 487 -15.31 -2.58 40.56
N GLU A 488 -15.80 -2.61 41.80
CA GLU A 488 -16.63 -1.56 42.40
C GLU A 488 -15.99 -0.16 42.35
N GLU A 489 -14.70 -0.02 42.72
CA GLU A 489 -14.02 1.28 42.72
C GLU A 489 -13.95 1.90 41.32
N ASP A 490 -13.63 1.09 40.31
CA ASP A 490 -13.55 1.53 38.91
C ASP A 490 -14.94 1.87 38.36
N ALA A 491 -15.95 1.05 38.68
CA ALA A 491 -17.34 1.29 38.28
C ALA A 491 -17.87 2.62 38.83
N LEU A 492 -17.61 2.89 40.12
CA LEU A 492 -17.96 4.14 40.78
C LEU A 492 -17.22 5.33 40.15
N ASN A 493 -15.94 5.16 39.81
CA ASN A 493 -15.15 6.21 39.17
C ASN A 493 -15.71 6.56 37.79
N TYR A 494 -15.95 5.58 36.92
CA TYR A 494 -16.52 5.82 35.59
C TYR A 494 -17.94 6.39 35.65
N THR A 495 -18.77 5.93 36.60
CA THR A 495 -20.11 6.50 36.84
C THR A 495 -20.03 7.99 37.20
N ARG A 496 -19.10 8.38 38.07
CA ARG A 496 -18.86 9.80 38.42
C ARG A 496 -18.32 10.60 37.25
N MET A 497 -17.46 10.01 36.42
CA MET A 497 -16.98 10.66 35.20
C MET A 497 -18.14 10.93 34.24
N LEU A 498 -19.01 9.94 34.01
CA LEU A 498 -20.23 10.10 33.21
C LEU A 498 -21.10 11.25 33.74
N LEU A 499 -21.44 11.24 35.04
CA LEU A 499 -22.29 12.28 35.65
C LEU A 499 -21.66 13.68 35.65
N LYS A 500 -20.34 13.78 35.53
CA LYS A 500 -19.66 15.07 35.33
C LYS A 500 -19.95 15.66 33.94
N HIS A 501 -20.09 14.80 32.93
CA HIS A 501 -20.42 15.18 31.56
C HIS A 501 -21.94 15.32 31.34
N GLU A 502 -22.73 14.40 31.91
CA GLU A 502 -24.20 14.36 31.83
C GLU A 502 -24.82 14.18 33.22
N PRO A 503 -25.02 15.27 33.98
CA PRO A 503 -25.50 15.21 35.36
C PRO A 503 -26.89 14.60 35.54
N ASP A 504 -27.73 14.69 34.50
CA ASP A 504 -29.11 14.23 34.51
C ASP A 504 -29.28 12.81 33.91
N HIS A 505 -28.18 12.07 33.71
CA HIS A 505 -28.23 10.73 33.12
C HIS A 505 -28.88 9.73 34.10
N GLU A 506 -30.15 9.38 33.85
CA GLU A 506 -31.00 8.60 34.77
C GLU A 506 -30.37 7.26 35.18
N GLU A 507 -29.83 6.51 34.22
CA GLU A 507 -29.25 5.17 34.47
C GLU A 507 -27.96 5.24 35.30
N ALA A 508 -27.16 6.29 35.11
CA ALA A 508 -25.92 6.49 35.85
C ALA A 508 -26.21 6.91 37.30
N LEU A 509 -27.25 7.72 37.52
CA LEU A 509 -27.73 8.06 38.86
C LEU A 509 -28.28 6.81 39.58
N ALA A 510 -29.03 5.97 38.87
CA ALA A 510 -29.51 4.70 39.43
C ALA A 510 -28.36 3.77 39.82
N LEU A 511 -27.36 3.62 38.95
CA LEU A 511 -26.16 2.82 39.21
C LEU A 511 -25.36 3.36 40.41
N LEU A 512 -25.21 4.69 40.51
CA LEU A 512 -24.55 5.35 41.64
C LEU A 512 -25.25 5.04 42.98
N HIS A 513 -26.58 5.03 43.00
CA HIS A 513 -27.34 4.70 44.20
C HIS A 513 -27.18 3.25 44.65
N THR A 514 -26.95 2.31 43.73
CA THR A 514 -26.65 0.91 44.09
C THR A 514 -25.36 0.81 44.88
N PHE A 515 -24.30 1.54 44.49
CA PHE A 515 -23.02 1.58 45.21
C PHE A 515 -23.06 2.33 46.55
N GLU A 516 -24.03 3.22 46.76
CA GLU A 516 -24.18 3.97 48.02
C GLU A 516 -25.04 3.23 49.07
N GLN A 517 -25.68 2.12 48.71
CA GLN A 517 -26.56 1.33 49.58
C GLN A 517 -25.91 0.06 50.16
N GLU A 518 -24.71 -0.30 49.72
CA GLU A 518 -23.83 -1.31 50.31
C GLU A 518 -22.83 -0.69 51.30
#